data_AF-A0A8J8A7Z6-F1
#
_entry.id   AF-A0A8J8A7Z6-F1
#
_cell.length_a   1.000
_cell.length_b   1.000
_cell.length_c   1.000
_cell.angle_alpha   90.00
_cell.angle_beta   90.00
_cell.angle_gamma   90.00
#
_symmetry.space_group_name_H-M   'P 1'
#
loop_
_entity.id
_entity.type
_entity.pdbx_description
1 polymer ?
#
loop_
_entity_poly.entity_id
_entity_poly.type
_entity_poly.pdbx_seq_one_letter_code
_entity_poly.pdbx_strand_id
1 'polypeptide(L)'
;MGHTVYYRIEVSDWEGFREFIAGICGGLGLELILGDESILIIPGCRGVEPLEIRKKGRGFVKTNLIEPCHSLYLLVLHSVSSFGSVELWED
;
A
#
# COMPACT_ATOMS: atom_id res chain seq x y z
N MET A 1 7.73 15.24 13.80
CA MET A 1 7.62 15.10 12.32
C MET A 1 8.25 13.77 11.99
N GLY A 2 7.59 12.95 11.19
CA GLY A 2 8.08 11.61 10.89
C GLY A 2 7.77 11.26 9.45
N HIS A 3 8.53 10.30 8.92
CA HIS A 3 8.65 9.99 7.50
C HIS A 3 7.34 9.54 6.85
N THR A 4 7.03 10.12 5.71
CA THR A 4 5.77 9.98 4.98
C THR A 4 6.06 9.56 3.55
N VAL A 5 5.41 8.47 3.13
CA VAL A 5 5.38 8.07 1.72
C VAL A 5 4.13 8.67 1.10
N TYR A 6 4.30 9.40 0.01
CA TYR A 6 3.21 9.95 -0.78
C TYR A 6 3.13 9.21 -2.11
N TYR A 7 1.90 9.07 -2.63
CA TYR A 7 1.70 8.35 -3.86
C TYR A 7 0.52 8.87 -4.68
N ARG A 8 0.61 8.65 -5.98
CA ARG A 8 -0.48 8.78 -6.94
C ARG A 8 -0.61 7.48 -7.71
N ILE A 9 -1.82 6.94 -7.81
CA ILE A 9 -2.08 5.62 -8.40
C ILE A 9 -3.29 5.63 -9.32
N GLU A 10 -3.26 4.72 -10.29
CA GLU A 10 -4.41 4.32 -11.11
C GLU A 10 -4.24 2.85 -11.45
N VAL A 11 -5.13 2.01 -10.93
CA VAL A 11 -5.12 0.54 -11.11
C VAL A 11 -6.13 0.19 -12.20
N SER A 12 -5.64 -0.30 -13.33
CA SER A 12 -6.48 -0.66 -14.48
C SER A 12 -7.09 -2.05 -14.31
N ASP A 13 -6.32 -2.99 -13.77
CA ASP A 13 -6.79 -4.34 -13.41
C ASP A 13 -7.00 -4.43 -11.89
N TRP A 14 -8.17 -3.99 -11.43
CA TRP A 14 -8.48 -3.91 -10.00
C TRP A 14 -8.66 -5.28 -9.35
N GLU A 15 -9.36 -6.21 -10.01
CA GLU A 15 -9.59 -7.54 -9.46
C GLU A 15 -8.28 -8.35 -9.42
N GLY A 16 -7.46 -8.29 -10.49
CA GLY A 16 -6.13 -8.92 -10.46
C GLY A 16 -5.23 -8.36 -9.37
N PHE A 17 -5.27 -7.04 -9.13
CA PHE A 17 -4.53 -6.42 -8.03
C PHE A 17 -5.03 -6.87 -6.66
N ARG A 18 -6.35 -6.98 -6.45
CA ARG A 18 -6.97 -7.46 -5.21
C ARG A 18 -6.54 -8.88 -4.88
N GLU A 19 -6.59 -9.78 -5.86
CA GLU A 19 -6.16 -11.18 -5.69
C GLU A 19 -4.67 -11.26 -5.36
N PHE A 20 -3.84 -10.52 -6.10
CA PHE A 20 -2.40 -10.44 -5.89
C PHE A 20 -2.06 -9.96 -4.47
N ILE A 21 -2.62 -8.83 -4.04
CA ILE A 21 -2.28 -8.23 -2.75
C ILE A 21 -2.82 -9.06 -1.59
N ALA A 22 -3.97 -9.72 -1.76
CA ALA A 22 -4.49 -10.68 -0.78
C ALA A 22 -3.53 -11.85 -0.55
N GLY A 23 -2.96 -12.40 -1.63
CA GLY A 23 -1.93 -13.45 -1.54
C GLY A 23 -0.66 -12.98 -0.82
N ILE A 24 -0.17 -11.78 -1.16
CA ILE A 24 1.02 -11.19 -0.52
C ILE A 24 0.79 -10.92 0.97
N CYS A 25 -0.29 -10.22 1.33
CA CYS A 25 -0.60 -9.90 2.72
C CYS A 25 -0.82 -11.18 3.54
N GLY A 26 -1.51 -12.18 3.00
CA GLY A 26 -1.69 -13.49 3.64
C GLY A 26 -0.36 -14.20 3.90
N GLY A 27 0.56 -14.20 2.93
CA GLY A 27 1.89 -14.80 3.09
C GLY A 27 2.79 -14.05 4.08
N LEU A 28 2.61 -12.74 4.22
CA LEU A 28 3.36 -11.89 5.15
C LEU A 28 2.73 -11.80 6.55
N GLY A 29 1.53 -12.35 6.75
CA GLY A 29 0.78 -12.22 8.00
C GLY A 29 0.29 -10.80 8.29
N LEU A 30 0.05 -10.00 7.25
CA LEU A 30 -0.53 -8.66 7.35
C LEU A 30 -2.06 -8.74 7.30
N GLU A 31 -2.72 -7.96 8.15
CA GLU A 31 -4.18 -7.85 8.10
C GLU A 31 -4.59 -6.96 6.91
N LEU A 32 -5.60 -7.42 6.16
CA LEU A 32 -6.07 -6.81 4.93
C LEU A 32 -7.59 -6.64 4.97
N ILE A 33 -8.07 -5.42 4.69
CA ILE A 33 -9.49 -5.13 4.53
C ILE A 33 -9.74 -4.75 3.08
N LEU A 34 -10.61 -5.51 2.42
CA LEU A 34 -10.99 -5.29 1.02
C LEU A 34 -12.31 -4.52 0.96
N GLY A 35 -12.28 -3.34 0.32
CA GLY A 35 -13.47 -2.61 -0.12
C GLY A 35 -13.66 -2.72 -1.63
N ASP A 36 -14.74 -2.12 -2.14
CA ASP A 36 -15.05 -2.14 -3.57
C ASP A 36 -14.08 -1.28 -4.38
N GLU A 37 -13.70 -0.11 -3.85
CA GLU A 37 -12.88 0.90 -4.54
C GLU A 37 -11.58 1.23 -3.78
N SER A 38 -11.34 0.55 -2.65
CA SER A 38 -10.12 0.68 -1.87
C SER A 38 -9.75 -0.59 -1.13
N ILE A 39 -8.47 -0.70 -0.80
CA ILE A 39 -7.89 -1.76 0.01
C ILE A 39 -7.14 -1.09 1.16
N LEU A 40 -7.27 -1.63 2.37
CA LEU A 40 -6.58 -1.14 3.54
C LEU A 40 -5.66 -2.23 4.10
N ILE A 41 -4.37 -1.95 4.18
CA ILE A 41 -3.38 -2.84 4.79
C ILE A 41 -3.08 -2.34 6.20
N ILE A 42 -3.29 -3.19 7.20
CA ILE A 42 -3.02 -2.88 8.60
C ILE A 42 -1.59 -3.34 8.94
N PRO A 43 -0.73 -2.44 9.44
CA PRO A 43 0.65 -2.78 9.72
C PRO A 43 0.75 -3.61 11.02
N GLY A 44 1.69 -4.56 11.03
CA GLY A 44 2.09 -5.24 12.27
C GLY A 44 3.02 -4.39 13.16
N CYS A 45 3.53 -3.25 12.65
CA CYS A 45 4.48 -2.40 13.34
C CYS A 45 3.78 -1.26 14.10
N ARG A 46 4.15 -1.03 15.37
CA ARG A 46 3.69 0.16 16.11
C ARG A 46 4.30 1.42 15.51
N GLY A 47 3.50 2.48 15.42
CA GLY A 47 3.95 3.77 14.90
C GLY A 47 3.95 3.87 13.37
N VAL A 48 3.32 2.92 12.68
CA VAL A 48 3.06 2.97 11.23
C VAL A 48 1.56 3.12 11.02
N GLU A 49 1.16 4.01 10.12
CA GLU A 49 -0.26 4.18 9.76
C GLU A 49 -0.71 3.06 8.79
N PRO A 50 -2.01 2.70 8.78
CA PRO A 50 -2.57 1.84 7.73
C PRO A 50 -2.35 2.41 6.33
N LEU A 51 -2.01 1.55 5.38
CA LEU A 51 -1.86 1.93 3.97
C LEU A 51 -3.19 1.74 3.22
N GLU A 52 -3.77 2.84 2.73
CA GLU A 52 -4.99 2.82 1.91
C GLU A 52 -4.64 2.90 0.41
N ILE A 53 -4.88 1.84 -0.34
CA ILE A 53 -4.70 1.83 -1.80
C ILE A 53 -6.08 1.94 -2.44
N ARG A 54 -6.36 3.07 -3.09
CA ARG A 54 -7.58 3.28 -3.87
C ARG A 54 -7.39 2.80 -5.29
N LYS A 55 -8.47 2.45 -5.98
CA LYS A 55 -8.44 2.14 -7.41
C LYS A 55 -7.83 3.26 -8.25
N LYS A 56 -8.07 4.52 -7.86
CA LYS A 56 -7.46 5.71 -8.48
C LYS A 56 -7.37 6.86 -7.48
N GLY A 57 -6.31 7.66 -7.58
CA GLY A 57 -6.20 8.93 -6.86
C GLY A 57 -4.83 9.19 -6.27
N ARG A 58 -4.80 9.97 -5.18
CA ARG A 58 -3.60 10.27 -4.40
C ARG A 58 -3.80 9.81 -2.97
N GLY A 59 -2.70 9.46 -2.31
CA GLY A 59 -2.68 9.10 -0.92
C GLY A 59 -1.34 9.42 -0.28
N PHE A 60 -1.27 9.19 1.01
CA PHE A 60 -0.03 9.24 1.78
C PHE A 60 -0.16 8.29 2.96
N VAL A 61 0.98 7.85 3.48
CA VAL A 61 1.03 7.02 4.68
C VAL A 61 2.28 7.37 5.49
N LYS A 62 2.12 7.58 6.79
CA LYS A 62 3.26 7.78 7.67
C LYS A 62 3.81 6.44 8.12
N THR A 63 5.07 6.21 7.77
CA THR A 63 5.81 5.00 8.12
C THR A 63 6.86 5.26 9.18
N ASN A 64 7.25 6.52 9.37
CA ASN A 64 8.28 6.92 10.33
C ASN A 64 9.61 6.14 10.16
N LEU A 65 9.90 5.64 8.95
CA LEU A 65 11.03 4.75 8.63
C LEU A 65 11.08 3.47 9.50
N ILE A 66 9.94 3.03 10.01
CA ILE A 66 9.88 1.83 10.87
C ILE A 66 9.87 0.59 9.99
N GLU A 67 10.96 -0.17 10.06
CA GLU A 67 11.12 -1.43 9.36
C GLU A 67 10.50 -2.62 10.10
N PRO A 68 10.02 -3.65 9.38
CA PRO A 68 10.04 -3.80 7.91
C PRO A 68 8.86 -3.11 7.19
N CYS A 69 7.93 -2.51 7.93
CA CYS A 69 6.68 -1.99 7.36
C CYS A 69 6.91 -0.89 6.33
N HIS A 70 7.89 -0.02 6.54
CA HIS A 70 8.29 1.00 5.56
C HIS A 70 8.67 0.37 4.21
N SER A 71 9.66 -0.54 4.21
CA SER A 71 10.10 -1.23 2.99
C SER A 71 8.97 -2.06 2.34
N LEU A 72 8.13 -2.71 3.14
CA LEU A 72 6.99 -3.47 2.63
C LEU A 72 5.96 -2.58 1.94
N TYR A 73 5.67 -1.41 2.50
CA TYR A 73 4.75 -0.46 1.87
C TYR A 73 5.29 0.06 0.55
N LEU A 74 6.59 0.38 0.48
CA LEU A 74 7.21 0.76 -0.79
C LEU A 74 7.10 -0.36 -1.83
N LEU A 75 7.36 -1.61 -1.44
CA LEU A 75 7.25 -2.76 -2.33
C LEU A 75 5.80 -2.95 -2.84
N VAL A 76 4.83 -2.87 -1.93
CA VAL A 76 3.40 -2.97 -2.27
C VAL A 76 2.99 -1.84 -3.22
N LEU A 77 3.36 -0.60 -2.90
CA LEU A 77 3.04 0.54 -3.74
C LEU A 77 3.68 0.42 -5.12
N HIS A 78 4.95 0.01 -5.21
CA HIS A 78 5.61 -0.24 -6.49
C HIS A 78 4.95 -1.38 -7.29
N SER A 79 4.43 -2.42 -6.62
CA SER A 79 3.72 -3.52 -7.30
C SER A 79 2.50 -3.07 -8.09
N VAL A 80 1.88 -1.94 -7.71
CA VAL A 80 0.78 -1.31 -8.45
C VAL A 80 1.15 -1.05 -9.92
N SER A 81 2.43 -0.79 -10.22
CA SER A 81 2.90 -0.62 -11.60
C SER A 81 2.65 -1.83 -12.51
N SER A 82 2.46 -3.03 -11.95
CA SER A 82 2.13 -4.24 -12.73
C SER A 82 0.66 -4.32 -13.14
N PHE A 83 -0.21 -3.55 -12.48
CA PHE A 83 -1.66 -3.55 -12.69
C PHE A 83 -2.18 -2.19 -13.19
N GLY A 84 -1.29 -1.21 -13.37
CA GLY A 84 -1.62 0.15 -13.73
C GLY A 84 -0.42 1.09 -13.61
N SER A 85 -0.60 2.21 -12.91
CA SER A 85 0.45 3.22 -12.73
C SER A 85 0.57 3.68 -11.28
N VAL A 86 1.80 4.01 -10.89
CA VAL A 86 2.13 4.56 -9.58
C VAL A 86 3.27 5.58 -9.72
N GLU A 87 3.11 6.72 -9.05
CA GLU A 87 4.17 7.70 -8.79
C GLU A 87 4.36 7.76 -7.28
N LEU A 88 5.62 7.66 -6.81
CA LEU A 88 5.99 7.71 -5.39
C LEU A 88 6.97 8.83 -5.12
N TRP A 89 6.82 9.45 -3.96
CA TRP A 89 7.79 10.40 -3.42
C TRP A 89 7.75 10.36 -1.89
N GLU A 90 8.86 10.73 -1.28
CA GLU A 90 9.06 10.71 0.17
C GLU A 90 9.45 12.11 0.64
N ASP A 91 9.19 12.43 1.92
CA ASP A 91 9.61 13.69 2.54
C ASP A 91 11.08 13.69 2.99
#